data_AF-A0A0F9JAB5-F1
#
_entry.id   AF-A0A0F9JAB5-F1
#
_cell.length_a   1.000
_cell.length_b   1.000
_cell.length_c   1.000
_cell.angle_alpha   90.00
_cell.angle_beta   90.00
_cell.angle_gamma   90.00
#
_symmetry.space_group_name_H-M   'P 1'
#
loop_
_entity.id
_entity.type
_entity.pdbx_description
1 polymer ?
#
loop_
_entity_poly.entity_id
_entity_poly.type
_entity_poly.pdbx_seq_one_letter_code
_entity_poly.pdbx_strand_id
1 'polypeptide(L)'
;QVEVKNSADSMIYQTRKLMEENKDKIEENEKAEIEAALASLEEDIKTEDTSRIKLGIENLQKSMHSFSERIYQTQSQDQVYQQAADQAQRAASGMGDMPPGGMGGAPPGGMGGTGAGGASYKKDKGKKDIEKDKKIVDVEWDDEEE
;
A
#
# COMPACT_ATOMS: atom_id res chain seq x y z
N GLN A 1 0.11 30.38 -12.81
CA GLN A 1 1.03 29.55 -13.60
C GLN A 1 2.20 29.04 -12.76
N VAL A 2 3.06 29.93 -12.22
CA VAL A 2 4.24 29.54 -11.42
C VAL A 2 3.88 28.66 -10.21
N GLU A 3 2.82 29.00 -9.47
CA GLU A 3 2.36 28.20 -8.32
C GLU A 3 2.00 26.75 -8.69
N VAL A 4 1.36 26.54 -9.84
CA VAL A 4 0.96 25.21 -10.32
C VAL A 4 2.21 24.40 -10.71
N LYS A 5 3.18 25.03 -11.38
CA LYS A 5 4.48 24.39 -11.70
C LYS A 5 5.24 24.01 -10.44
N ASN A 6 5.40 24.94 -9.48
CA ASN A 6 6.07 24.68 -8.22
C ASN A 6 5.41 23.56 -7.41
N SER A 7 4.07 23.50 -7.43
CA SER A 7 3.31 22.41 -6.79
C SER A 7 3.59 21.06 -7.47
N ALA A 8 3.59 21.04 -8.81
CA ALA A 8 3.90 19.85 -9.59
C ALA A 8 5.34 19.36 -9.36
N ASP A 9 6.33 20.25 -9.39
CA ASP A 9 7.74 19.94 -9.09
C ASP A 9 7.91 19.38 -7.67
N SER A 10 7.24 20.00 -6.70
CA SER A 10 7.24 19.53 -5.31
C SER A 10 6.66 18.12 -5.20
N MET A 11 5.57 17.85 -5.94
CA MET A 11 4.94 16.53 -5.97
C MET A 11 5.84 15.48 -6.62
N ILE A 12 6.44 15.78 -7.78
CA ILE A 12 7.40 14.90 -8.46
C ILE A 12 8.52 14.48 -7.52
N TYR A 13 9.12 15.45 -6.83
CA TYR A 13 10.21 15.19 -5.89
C TYR A 13 9.76 14.31 -4.72
N GLN A 14 8.61 14.62 -4.10
CA GLN A 14 8.08 13.85 -2.99
C GLN A 14 7.74 12.41 -3.40
N THR A 15 7.13 12.22 -4.57
CA THR A 15 6.80 10.90 -5.08
C THR A 15 8.05 10.07 -5.36
N ARG A 16 9.05 10.63 -6.05
CA ARG A 16 10.32 9.94 -6.30
C ARG A 16 11.00 9.52 -5.00
N LYS A 17 11.01 10.40 -4.01
CA LYS A 17 11.56 10.10 -2.70
C LYS A 17 10.80 8.96 -2.02
N LEU A 18 9.47 9.01 -2.03
CA LEU A 18 8.65 7.96 -1.41
C LEU A 18 8.85 6.59 -2.10
N MET A 19 8.97 6.58 -3.43
CA MET A 19 9.26 5.35 -4.19
C MET A 19 10.64 4.79 -3.83
N GLU A 20 11.67 5.64 -3.71
CA GLU A 20 13.01 5.18 -3.35
C GLU A 20 13.07 4.65 -1.90
N GLU A 21 12.37 5.32 -0.97
CA GLU A 21 12.27 4.90 0.44
C GLU A 21 11.51 3.57 0.62
N ASN A 22 10.66 3.20 -0.33
CA ASN A 22 9.84 1.98 -0.28
C ASN A 22 10.02 1.11 -1.53
N LYS A 23 11.20 1.14 -2.15
CA LYS A 23 11.49 0.42 -3.40
C LYS A 23 11.41 -1.10 -3.28
N ASP A 24 11.52 -1.61 -2.06
CA ASP A 24 11.35 -3.01 -1.69
C ASP A 24 9.88 -3.40 -1.50
N LYS A 25 8.99 -2.41 -1.32
CA LYS A 25 7.55 -2.60 -1.07
C LYS A 25 6.67 -2.25 -2.28
N ILE A 26 7.22 -1.61 -3.30
CA ILE A 26 6.52 -1.25 -4.54
C ILE A 26 6.51 -2.41 -5.53
N GLU A 27 5.35 -2.71 -6.14
CA GLU A 27 5.27 -3.71 -7.19
C GLU A 27 5.73 -3.15 -8.55
N GLU A 28 6.16 -4.02 -9.46
CA GLU A 28 6.73 -3.62 -10.76
C GLU A 28 5.72 -2.86 -11.63
N ASN A 29 4.45 -3.28 -11.62
CA ASN A 29 3.35 -2.59 -12.31
C ASN A 29 3.07 -1.20 -11.69
N GLU A 30 2.99 -1.10 -10.36
CA GLU A 30 2.78 0.16 -9.65
C GLU A 30 3.94 1.14 -9.93
N LYS A 31 5.17 0.63 -9.89
CA LYS A 31 6.37 1.39 -10.21
C LYS A 31 6.32 1.94 -11.64
N ALA A 32 6.01 1.09 -12.62
CA ALA A 32 5.93 1.50 -14.02
C ALA A 32 4.84 2.56 -14.26
N GLU A 33 3.66 2.40 -13.64
CA GLU A 33 2.57 3.36 -13.74
C GLU A 33 2.94 4.73 -13.14
N ILE A 34 3.59 4.75 -11.97
CA ILE A 34 4.01 5.99 -11.32
C ILE A 34 5.17 6.65 -12.09
N GLU A 35 6.15 5.89 -12.59
CA GLU A 35 7.25 6.41 -13.41
C GLU A 35 6.75 7.04 -14.71
N ALA A 36 5.77 6.43 -15.37
CA ALA A 36 5.13 7.00 -16.55
C ALA A 36 4.39 8.30 -16.23
N ALA A 37 3.65 8.35 -15.12
CA ALA A 37 2.95 9.56 -14.68
C ALA A 37 3.93 10.70 -14.31
N LEU A 38 5.05 10.37 -13.66
CA LEU A 38 6.11 11.33 -13.36
C LEU A 38 6.72 11.93 -14.63
N ALA A 39 7.07 11.08 -15.60
CA ALA A 39 7.62 11.53 -16.88
C ALA A 39 6.63 12.43 -17.64
N SER A 40 5.35 12.07 -17.67
CA SER A 40 4.30 12.89 -18.29
C SER A 40 4.16 14.25 -17.61
N LEU A 41 4.14 14.29 -16.27
CA LEU A 41 4.02 15.53 -15.53
C LEU A 41 5.26 16.42 -15.72
N GLU A 42 6.46 15.85 -15.78
CA GLU A 42 7.68 16.58 -16.11
C GLU A 42 7.62 17.24 -17.49
N GLU A 43 7.07 16.56 -18.50
CA GLU A 43 6.86 17.19 -19.81
C GLU A 43 5.77 18.26 -19.79
N ASP A 44 4.65 18.01 -19.10
CA ASP A 44 3.58 19.00 -18.99
C ASP A 44 4.06 20.30 -18.29
N ILE A 45 4.96 20.21 -17.30
CA ILE A 45 5.55 21.38 -16.62
C ILE A 45 6.42 22.23 -17.56
N LYS A 46 7.05 21.63 -18.57
CA LYS A 46 7.82 22.37 -19.58
C LYS A 46 6.91 23.20 -20.48
N THR A 47 5.65 22.84 -20.61
CA THR A 47 4.64 23.63 -21.33
C THR A 47 4.17 24.84 -20.51
N GLU A 48 3.46 25.78 -21.14
CA GLU A 48 2.78 26.88 -20.45
C GLU A 48 1.30 26.58 -20.14
N ASP A 49 0.86 25.33 -20.37
CA ASP A 49 -0.53 24.92 -20.19
C ASP A 49 -0.81 24.45 -18.75
N THR A 50 -1.39 25.33 -17.95
CA THR A 50 -1.77 25.01 -16.57
C THR A 50 -2.85 23.95 -16.44
N SER A 51 -3.68 23.77 -17.46
CA SER A 51 -4.74 22.76 -17.44
C SER A 51 -4.12 21.38 -17.58
N ARG A 52 -3.14 21.24 -18.49
CA ARG A 52 -2.35 20.00 -18.63
C ARG A 52 -1.59 19.66 -17.36
N ILE A 53 -0.89 20.62 -16.77
CA ILE A 53 -0.14 20.38 -15.51
C ILE A 53 -1.09 19.91 -14.40
N LYS A 54 -2.28 20.50 -14.26
CA LYS A 54 -3.27 20.06 -13.26
C LYS A 54 -3.75 18.63 -13.52
N LEU A 55 -4.03 18.29 -14.78
CA LEU A 55 -4.39 16.92 -15.16
C LEU A 55 -3.26 15.93 -14.88
N GLY A 56 -2.01 16.31 -15.15
CA GLY A 56 -0.85 15.50 -14.82
C GLY A 56 -0.67 15.29 -13.31
N ILE A 57 -0.91 16.31 -12.49
CA ILE A 57 -0.94 16.21 -11.03
C ILE A 57 -2.01 15.19 -10.59
N GLU A 58 -3.24 15.31 -11.11
CA GLU A 58 -4.31 14.36 -10.78
C GLU A 58 -3.99 12.94 -11.23
N ASN A 59 -3.36 12.78 -12.40
CA ASN A 59 -2.94 11.49 -12.92
C ASN A 59 -1.86 10.85 -12.03
N LEU A 60 -0.87 11.64 -11.60
CA LEU A 60 0.16 11.19 -10.66
C LEU A 60 -0.47 10.74 -9.34
N GLN A 61 -1.40 11.52 -8.78
CA GLN A 61 -2.11 11.15 -7.55
C GLN A 61 -2.89 9.83 -7.69
N LYS A 62 -3.53 9.59 -8.84
CA LYS A 62 -4.24 8.34 -9.12
C LYS A 62 -3.29 7.15 -9.21
N SER A 63 -2.17 7.30 -9.92
CA SER A 63 -1.15 6.24 -10.03
C SER A 63 -0.54 5.86 -8.67
N MET A 64 -0.48 6.81 -7.75
CA MET A 64 0.02 6.58 -6.39
C MET A 64 -1.01 5.98 -5.43
N HIS A 65 -2.28 5.85 -5.81
CA HIS A 65 -3.33 5.44 -4.87
C HIS A 65 -3.13 4.01 -4.37
N SER A 66 -2.89 3.07 -5.29
CA SER A 66 -2.60 1.65 -4.99
C SER A 66 -1.34 1.50 -4.13
N PHE A 67 -0.26 2.19 -4.52
CA PHE A 67 0.99 2.21 -3.78
C PHE A 67 0.82 2.77 -2.35
N SER A 68 0.10 3.89 -2.22
CA SER A 68 -0.17 4.51 -0.91
C SER A 68 -0.97 3.57 -0.01
N GLU A 69 -2.02 2.95 -0.55
CA GLU A 69 -2.83 1.98 0.19
C GLU A 69 -1.97 0.82 0.71
N ARG A 70 -1.07 0.29 -0.13
CA ARG A 70 -0.14 -0.77 0.26
C ARG A 70 0.82 -0.34 1.36
N ILE A 71 1.46 0.83 1.24
CA ILE A 71 2.38 1.32 2.26
C ILE A 71 1.68 1.50 3.61
N TYR A 72 0.46 2.05 3.63
CA TYR A 72 -0.34 2.18 4.85
C TYR A 72 -0.72 0.81 5.44
N GLN A 73 -1.07 -0.17 4.61
CA GLN A 73 -1.36 -1.53 5.06
C GLN A 73 -0.10 -2.20 5.64
N THR A 74 1.06 -2.06 5.00
CA THR A 74 2.32 -2.62 5.51
C THR A 74 2.76 -1.96 6.82
N GLN A 75 2.68 -0.62 6.93
CA GLN A 75 3.00 0.07 8.19
C GLN A 75 2.09 -0.35 9.35
N SER A 76 0.80 -0.55 9.08
CA SER A 76 -0.15 -1.04 10.09
C SER A 76 0.18 -2.48 10.51
N GLN A 77 0.63 -3.31 9.57
CA GLN A 77 0.96 -4.72 9.84
C GLN A 77 2.30 -4.87 10.57
N ASP A 78 3.29 -4.04 10.25
CA ASP A 78 4.59 -3.98 10.94
C ASP A 78 4.42 -3.59 12.43
N GLN A 79 3.51 -2.67 12.76
CA GLN A 79 3.21 -2.31 14.16
C GLN A 79 2.56 -3.45 14.96
N VAL A 80 1.67 -4.23 14.32
CA VAL A 80 1.00 -5.38 14.96
C VAL A 80 1.99 -6.52 15.18
N TYR A 81 2.91 -6.76 14.25
CA TYR A 81 3.95 -7.78 14.40
C TYR A 81 4.94 -7.45 15.52
N GLN A 82 5.33 -6.17 15.68
CA GLN A 82 6.23 -5.78 16.78
C GLN A 82 5.56 -5.91 18.15
N GLN A 83 4.28 -5.54 18.30
CA GLN A 83 3.54 -5.74 19.55
C GLN A 83 3.34 -7.22 19.91
N ALA A 84 3.09 -8.08 18.92
CA ALA A 84 2.96 -9.52 19.13
C ALA A 84 4.30 -10.16 19.54
N ALA A 85 5.42 -9.72 18.95
CA ALA A 85 6.76 -10.20 19.29
C ALA A 85 7.16 -9.80 20.74
N ASP A 86 6.87 -8.56 21.14
CA ASP A 86 7.11 -8.08 22.51
C ASP A 86 6.29 -8.84 23.57
N GLN A 87 5.02 -9.15 23.27
CA GLN A 87 4.20 -9.96 24.18
C GLN A 87 4.70 -11.41 24.29
N ALA A 88 5.17 -12.01 23.19
CA ALA A 88 5.73 -13.35 23.19
C ALA A 88 7.05 -13.43 24.00
N GLN A 89 7.91 -12.41 23.92
CA GLN A 89 9.16 -12.36 24.70
C GLN A 89 8.91 -12.14 26.20
N ARG A 90 7.90 -11.35 26.57
CA ARG A 90 7.50 -11.16 27.97
C ARG A 90 6.86 -12.42 28.57
N ALA A 91 6.06 -13.15 27.78
CA ALA A 91 5.49 -14.43 28.20
C ALA A 91 6.56 -15.52 28.39
N ALA A 92 7.60 -15.54 27.54
CA ALA A 92 8.71 -16.48 27.67
C ALA A 92 9.63 -16.18 28.87
N SER A 93 9.81 -14.90 29.21
CA SER A 93 10.69 -14.48 30.32
C SER A 93 10.03 -14.59 31.71
N GLY A 94 8.69 -14.70 31.78
CA GLY A 94 7.93 -14.85 33.02
C GLY A 94 7.82 -16.28 33.57
N MET A 95 8.24 -17.30 32.82
CA MET A 95 8.14 -18.72 33.21
C MET A 95 9.44 -19.28 33.82
N GLY A 96 10.48 -18.44 33.98
CA GLY A 96 11.81 -18.84 34.45
C GLY A 96 12.02 -18.90 35.97
N ASP A 97 11.07 -18.44 36.80
CA ASP A 97 11.25 -18.25 38.25
C ASP A 97 10.34 -19.14 39.13
N MET A 98 9.89 -20.29 38.61
CA MET A 98 9.13 -21.27 39.41
C MET A 98 10.05 -22.45 39.80
N PRO A 99 10.45 -22.61 41.08
CA PRO A 99 11.28 -23.74 41.50
C PRO A 99 10.51 -25.07 41.37
N PRO A 100 11.16 -26.16 40.90
CA PRO A 100 10.50 -27.45 40.71
C PRO A 100 10.41 -28.19 42.05
N GLY A 101 9.28 -28.12 42.75
CA GLY A 101 9.03 -28.98 43.90
C GLY A 101 7.87 -28.55 44.77
N GLY A 102 6.70 -29.17 44.58
CA GLY A 102 5.54 -28.94 45.44
C GLY A 102 4.26 -29.57 44.90
N MET A 103 4.23 -30.89 44.80
CA MET A 103 3.02 -31.67 44.48
C MET A 103 2.07 -31.65 45.68
N GLY A 104 0.86 -31.12 45.53
CA GLY A 104 -0.25 -31.39 46.45
C GLY A 104 -1.37 -30.34 46.49
N GLY A 105 -2.52 -30.67 45.89
CA GLY A 105 -3.82 -30.08 46.27
C GLY A 105 -4.72 -29.62 45.11
N ALA A 106 -5.70 -30.47 44.77
CA ALA A 106 -7.04 -30.25 44.17
C ALA A 106 -7.34 -29.07 43.20
N PRO A 107 -8.20 -29.28 42.16
CA PRO A 107 -8.42 -28.30 41.09
C PRO A 107 -9.27 -27.11 41.55
N PRO A 108 -8.93 -25.86 41.17
CA PRO A 108 -9.78 -24.71 41.43
C PRO A 108 -10.84 -24.55 40.34
N GLY A 109 -12.06 -24.25 40.77
CA GLY A 109 -13.10 -23.70 39.91
C GLY A 109 -12.76 -22.29 39.43
N GLY A 110 -13.39 -21.91 38.33
CA GLY A 110 -13.46 -20.52 37.85
C GLY A 110 -12.62 -20.24 36.60
N MET A 111 -13.01 -20.79 35.44
CA MET A 111 -12.53 -20.31 34.16
C MET A 111 -13.60 -19.41 33.52
N GLY A 112 -13.58 -18.14 33.88
CA GLY A 112 -14.22 -17.09 33.10
C GLY A 112 -13.38 -16.79 31.85
N GLY A 113 -14.05 -16.57 30.73
CA GLY A 113 -13.54 -15.72 29.65
C GLY A 113 -12.58 -16.33 28.64
N THR A 114 -12.94 -17.43 27.98
CA THR A 114 -12.36 -17.74 26.66
C THR A 114 -13.00 -16.86 25.59
N GLY A 115 -12.37 -15.72 25.30
CA GLY A 115 -12.62 -14.93 24.10
C GLY A 115 -12.18 -15.71 22.87
N ALA A 116 -13.08 -16.53 22.33
CA ALA A 116 -12.93 -17.18 21.03
C ALA A 116 -13.25 -16.16 19.93
N GLY A 117 -12.30 -15.29 19.63
CA GLY A 117 -12.27 -14.50 18.39
C GLY A 117 -11.90 -15.41 17.21
N GLY A 118 -12.86 -16.22 16.76
CA GLY A 118 -12.72 -17.10 15.59
C GLY A 118 -13.68 -16.66 14.48
N ALA A 119 -13.33 -15.59 13.75
CA ALA A 119 -14.03 -15.25 12.52
C ALA A 119 -13.68 -16.27 11.43
N SER A 120 -14.53 -17.28 11.28
CA SER A 120 -14.49 -18.21 10.15
C SER A 120 -14.76 -17.48 8.85
N TYR A 121 -13.78 -17.49 7.95
CA TYR A 121 -13.92 -17.08 6.55
C TYR A 121 -14.91 -18.05 5.86
N LYS A 122 -16.12 -17.57 5.60
CA LYS A 122 -17.05 -18.24 4.70
C LYS A 122 -16.69 -17.86 3.27
N LYS A 123 -16.04 -18.82 2.60
CA LYS A 123 -15.94 -18.93 1.16
C LYS A 123 -17.34 -19.03 0.57
N ASP A 124 -17.77 -18.03 -0.20
CA ASP A 124 -18.86 -18.22 -1.15
C ASP A 124 -18.61 -17.44 -2.45
N LYS A 125 -19.04 -18.07 -3.54
CA LYS A 125 -18.75 -17.75 -4.94
C LYS A 125 -19.73 -16.69 -5.45
N GLY A 126 -19.23 -15.73 -6.23
CA GLY A 126 -20.00 -14.94 -7.20
C GLY A 126 -19.05 -14.46 -8.29
N LYS A 127 -18.95 -15.17 -9.41
CA LYS A 127 -19.48 -14.78 -10.74
C LYS A 127 -18.88 -13.43 -11.21
N LYS A 128 -17.96 -13.44 -12.20
CA LYS A 128 -18.30 -13.31 -13.64
C LYS A 128 -19.37 -12.21 -13.79
N ASP A 129 -19.06 -11.00 -14.23
CA ASP A 129 -18.64 -10.66 -15.60
C ASP A 129 -17.97 -9.28 -15.63
N ILE A 130 -16.74 -9.18 -16.15
CA ILE A 130 -16.24 -7.95 -16.81
C ILE A 130 -15.50 -8.43 -18.05
N GLU A 131 -16.28 -8.92 -19.03
CA GLU A 131 -15.80 -9.00 -20.40
C GLU A 131 -15.79 -7.60 -20.99
N LYS A 132 -14.61 -7.22 -21.49
CA LYS A 132 -14.43 -6.59 -22.79
C LYS A 132 -15.31 -5.37 -23.06
N ASP A 133 -14.71 -4.20 -22.87
CA ASP A 133 -14.52 -3.30 -23.99
C ASP A 133 -13.18 -2.58 -23.84
N LYS A 134 -12.16 -3.24 -24.39
CA LYS A 134 -10.96 -2.58 -24.84
C LYS A 134 -11.38 -1.58 -25.92
N LYS A 135 -11.56 -0.32 -25.56
CA LYS A 135 -11.23 0.76 -26.48
C LYS A 135 -9.71 0.75 -26.63
N ILE A 136 -9.24 -0.16 -27.47
CA ILE A 136 -8.04 0.06 -28.26
C ILE A 136 -8.41 1.30 -29.06
N VAL A 137 -7.92 2.46 -28.62
CA VAL A 137 -7.80 3.58 -29.54
C VAL A 137 -6.69 3.12 -30.46
N ASP A 138 -7.08 2.54 -31.60
CA ASP A 138 -6.21 2.51 -32.77
C ASP A 138 -5.89 3.98 -33.04
N VAL A 139 -4.76 4.43 -32.51
CA VAL A 139 -4.08 5.61 -33.03
C VAL A 139 -3.58 5.14 -34.38
N GLU A 140 -4.43 5.29 -35.40
CA GLU A 140 -3.97 5.37 -36.78
C GLU A 140 -2.98 6.53 -36.81
N TRP A 141 -1.71 6.15 -36.70
CA TRP A 141 -0.59 6.99 -37.05
C TRP A 141 -0.69 7.15 -38.56
N ASP A 142 -1.22 8.31 -38.96
CA ASP A 142 -1.29 8.78 -40.33
C ASP A 142 0.16 8.97 -40.81
N ASP A 143 0.66 7.95 -41.50
CA ASP A 143 1.97 7.94 -42.16
C ASP A 143 1.81 8.65 -43.51
N GLU A 144 1.63 9.98 -43.45
CA GLU A 144 1.78 10.90 -44.58
C GLU A 144 2.96 11.84 -44.29
N GLU A 145 4.12 11.53 -44.87
CA GLU A 145 4.98 12.46 -45.64
C GLU A 145 6.33 11.79 -45.94
N GLU A 146 6.52 11.25 -47.15
CA GLU A 146 7.41 11.82 -48.21
C GLU A 146 7.34 10.98 -49.50
#